data_AF-A0A7W7AN51-F1
#
_entry.id   AF-A0A7W7AN51-F1
#
_cell.length_a   1.000
_cell.length_b   1.000
_cell.length_c   1.000
_cell.angle_alpha   90.00
_cell.angle_beta   90.00
_cell.angle_gamma   90.00
#
_symmetry.space_group_name_H-M   'P 1'
#
loop_
_entity.id
_entity.type
_entity.pdbx_description
1 polymer ?
#
loop_
_entity_poly.entity_id
_entity_poly.type
_entity_poly.pdbx_seq_one_letter_code
_entity_poly.pdbx_strand_id
1 'polypeptide(L)'
;MAEPFDPSEFDAGPPSGDPHTDYRTLLDAMRRAGAEGIAEEAGALARQIEQDARQRADWGRTVGSEVRDLQRATAALQRASTGIWLDRLKEWLWAALIALAVIFAATLAYRWAKEPVIEQHLYGCAGRWNAKTHTCKGGWVPLQARQTP
;
A
#
# COMPACT_ATOMS: atom_id res chain seq x y z
N MET A 1 -59.22 -57.90 22.65
CA MET A 1 -60.31 -57.08 22.11
C MET A 1 -60.15 -55.71 22.75
N ALA A 2 -59.85 -54.68 21.97
CA ALA A 2 -59.73 -53.31 22.49
C ALA A 2 -61.14 -52.77 22.78
N GLU A 3 -61.33 -52.10 23.92
CA GLU A 3 -62.60 -51.44 24.21
C GLU A 3 -62.94 -50.43 23.11
N PRO A 4 -64.22 -50.34 22.70
CA PRO A 4 -64.64 -49.31 21.76
C PRO A 4 -64.33 -47.94 22.35
N PHE A 5 -63.68 -47.08 21.57
CA PHE A 5 -63.43 -45.68 21.95
C PHE A 5 -64.76 -45.02 22.30
N ASP A 6 -64.91 -44.60 23.56
CA ASP A 6 -66.11 -43.94 24.08
C ASP A 6 -65.93 -42.42 24.01
N PRO A 7 -66.50 -41.74 23.00
CA PRO A 7 -66.34 -40.31 22.82
C PRO A 7 -66.99 -39.47 23.94
N SER A 8 -67.77 -40.07 24.84
CA SER A 8 -68.41 -39.36 25.95
C SER A 8 -67.45 -39.00 27.09
N GLU A 9 -66.24 -39.55 27.12
CA GLU A 9 -65.22 -39.17 28.12
C GLU A 9 -64.65 -37.75 27.88
N PHE A 10 -64.76 -37.24 26.65
CA PHE A 10 -64.37 -35.88 26.27
C PHE A 10 -65.52 -34.87 26.43
N ASP A 11 -66.73 -35.32 26.77
CA ASP A 11 -67.87 -34.48 27.15
C ASP A 11 -67.77 -34.02 28.61
N ALA A 12 -66.55 -33.65 29.04
CA ALA A 12 -66.41 -32.78 30.20
C ALA A 12 -67.08 -31.45 29.83
N GLY A 13 -68.31 -31.26 30.33
CA GLY A 13 -69.11 -30.08 30.07
C GLY A 13 -68.28 -28.80 30.22
N PRO A 14 -68.58 -27.76 29.41
CA PRO A 14 -67.75 -26.58 29.29
C PRO A 14 -67.37 -26.06 30.68
N PRO A 15 -66.10 -25.68 30.91
CA PRO A 15 -65.65 -25.20 32.21
C PRO A 15 -66.62 -24.11 32.68
N SER A 16 -67.10 -24.23 33.92
CA SER A 16 -68.17 -23.38 34.48
C SER A 16 -67.73 -21.93 34.79
N GLY A 17 -66.67 -21.46 34.13
CA GLY A 17 -66.09 -20.13 34.28
C GLY A 17 -65.77 -19.56 32.90
N ASP A 18 -65.80 -18.23 32.79
CA ASP A 18 -65.56 -17.53 31.53
C ASP A 18 -64.14 -17.83 30.98
N PRO A 19 -64.00 -18.63 29.89
CA PRO A 19 -62.71 -19.11 29.38
C PRO A 19 -61.79 -17.97 28.96
N HIS A 20 -62.35 -16.82 28.58
CA HIS A 20 -61.58 -15.63 28.25
C HIS A 20 -60.90 -15.01 29.47
N THR A 21 -61.47 -15.18 30.65
CA THR A 21 -60.92 -14.64 31.90
C THR A 21 -59.71 -15.47 32.34
N ASP A 22 -59.81 -16.80 32.29
CA ASP A 22 -58.69 -17.69 32.60
C ASP A 22 -57.52 -17.52 31.61
N TYR A 23 -57.82 -17.39 30.32
CA TYR A 23 -56.82 -17.13 29.30
C TYR A 23 -56.10 -15.80 29.50
N ARG A 24 -56.84 -14.73 29.84
CA ARG A 24 -56.24 -13.43 30.14
C ARG A 24 -55.37 -13.47 31.38
N THR A 25 -55.79 -14.20 32.42
CA THR A 25 -55.01 -14.35 33.65
C THR A 25 -53.69 -15.07 33.40
N LEU A 26 -53.71 -16.12 32.58
CA LEU A 26 -52.49 -16.82 32.15
C LEU A 26 -51.57 -15.91 31.31
N LEU A 27 -52.14 -15.15 30.37
CA LEU A 27 -51.35 -14.23 29.55
C LEU A 27 -50.70 -13.12 30.38
N ASP A 28 -51.42 -12.61 31.38
CA ASP A 28 -50.93 -11.56 32.25
C ASP A 28 -49.84 -12.08 33.21
N ALA A 29 -49.97 -13.33 33.68
CA ALA A 29 -48.93 -14.02 34.43
C ALA A 29 -47.66 -14.23 33.58
N MET A 30 -47.79 -14.67 32.33
CA MET A 30 -46.67 -14.82 31.39
C MET A 30 -46.01 -13.47 31.06
N ARG A 31 -46.81 -12.41 30.91
CA ARG A 31 -46.32 -11.05 30.65
C ARG A 31 -45.57 -10.47 31.86
N ARG A 32 -46.04 -10.75 33.08
CA ARG A 32 -45.37 -10.35 34.32
C ARG A 32 -44.09 -11.15 34.57
N ALA A 33 -44.11 -12.47 34.39
CA ALA A 33 -42.91 -13.31 34.47
C ALA A 33 -41.86 -12.92 33.41
N GLY A 34 -42.30 -12.59 32.20
CA GLY A 34 -41.42 -12.07 31.15
C GLY A 34 -40.81 -10.71 31.50
N ALA A 35 -41.59 -9.81 32.11
CA ALA A 35 -41.13 -8.50 32.56
C ALA A 35 -40.13 -8.58 33.73
N GLU A 36 -40.33 -9.53 34.63
CA GLU A 36 -39.42 -9.79 35.75
C GLU A 36 -38.11 -10.41 35.26
N GLY A 37 -38.16 -11.38 34.34
CA GLY A 37 -36.97 -12.00 33.74
C GLY A 37 -36.08 -11.00 32.99
N ILE A 38 -36.67 -10.13 32.15
CA ILE A 38 -35.92 -9.07 31.46
C ILE A 38 -35.41 -7.99 32.42
N ALA A 39 -36.10 -7.71 33.53
CA ALA A 39 -35.61 -6.75 34.52
C ALA A 39 -34.38 -7.29 35.26
N GLU A 40 -34.34 -8.58 35.57
CA GLU A 40 -33.20 -9.24 36.19
C GLU A 40 -31.99 -9.31 35.24
N GLU A 41 -32.22 -9.70 33.98
CA GLU A 41 -31.18 -9.72 32.94
C GLU A 41 -30.67 -8.30 32.61
N ALA A 42 -31.55 -7.31 32.50
CA ALA A 42 -31.16 -5.93 32.26
C ALA A 42 -30.36 -5.34 33.44
N GLY A 43 -30.72 -5.69 34.68
CA GLY A 43 -29.98 -5.29 35.88
C GLY A 43 -28.61 -5.96 35.99
N ALA A 44 -28.45 -7.19 35.51
CA ALA A 44 -27.17 -7.86 35.41
C ALA A 44 -26.30 -7.24 34.29
N LEU A 45 -26.88 -7.00 33.12
CA LEU A 45 -26.21 -6.37 31.98
C LEU A 45 -25.78 -4.93 32.30
N ALA A 46 -26.62 -4.14 32.97
CA ALA A 46 -26.27 -2.78 33.37
C ALA A 46 -25.05 -2.76 34.30
N ARG A 47 -24.97 -3.70 35.26
CA ARG A 47 -23.81 -3.86 36.15
C ARG A 47 -22.55 -4.25 35.37
N GLN A 48 -22.68 -5.10 34.36
CA GLN A 48 -21.56 -5.50 33.50
C GLN A 48 -21.06 -4.34 32.63
N ILE A 49 -21.98 -3.56 32.04
CA ILE A 49 -21.63 -2.36 31.24
C ILE A 49 -20.93 -1.31 32.11
N GLU A 50 -21.37 -1.14 33.36
CA GLU A 50 -20.74 -0.19 34.28
C GLU A 50 -19.32 -0.61 34.68
N GLN A 51 -19.08 -1.91 34.84
CA GLN A 51 -17.74 -2.47 35.06
C GLN A 51 -16.85 -2.28 33.82
N ASP A 52 -17.37 -2.58 32.63
CA ASP A 52 -16.66 -2.36 31.37
C ASP A 52 -16.33 -0.88 31.12
N ALA A 53 -17.23 0.04 31.47
CA ALA A 53 -16.99 1.47 31.34
C ALA A 53 -15.84 1.96 32.24
N ARG A 54 -15.77 1.44 33.48
CA ARG A 54 -14.66 1.73 34.39
C ARG A 54 -13.35 1.13 33.89
N GLN A 55 -13.39 -0.11 33.41
CA GLN A 55 -12.21 -0.77 32.86
C GLN A 55 -11.69 -0.06 31.59
N ARG A 56 -12.57 0.43 30.72
CA ARG A 56 -12.19 1.25 29.55
C ARG A 56 -11.63 2.61 29.93
N ALA A 57 -12.13 3.25 30.98
CA ALA A 57 -11.58 4.51 31.48
C ALA A 57 -10.15 4.33 32.02
N ASP A 58 -9.88 3.23 32.72
CA ASP A 58 -8.54 2.92 33.24
C ASP A 58 -7.57 2.50 32.14
N TRP A 59 -8.03 1.72 31.14
CA TRP A 59 -7.30 1.43 29.91
C TRP A 59 -6.98 2.69 29.10
N GLY A 60 -7.92 3.63 29.00
CA GLY A 60 -7.70 4.90 28.29
C GLY A 60 -6.60 5.76 28.93
N ARG A 61 -6.48 5.77 30.26
CA ARG A 61 -5.42 6.52 30.96
C ARG A 61 -4.03 5.90 30.75
N THR A 62 -3.92 4.58 30.84
CA THR A 62 -2.65 3.84 30.71
C THR A 62 -2.11 3.87 29.28
N VAL A 63 -2.95 3.56 28.28
CA VAL A 63 -2.57 3.67 26.86
C VAL A 63 -2.25 5.12 26.48
N GLY A 64 -3.01 6.09 27.01
CA GLY A 64 -2.75 7.50 26.75
C GLY A 64 -1.39 7.98 27.24
N SER A 65 -0.88 7.49 28.39
CA SER A 65 0.49 7.82 28.84
C SER A 65 1.56 7.19 27.94
N GLU A 66 1.43 5.91 27.60
CA GLU A 66 2.41 5.19 26.79
C GLU A 66 2.52 5.77 25.37
N VAL A 67 1.38 6.10 24.75
CA VAL A 67 1.37 6.74 23.42
C VAL A 67 2.03 8.13 23.47
N ARG A 68 1.81 8.91 24.53
CA ARG A 68 2.46 10.22 24.69
C ARG A 68 3.97 10.11 24.90
N ASP A 69 4.42 9.07 25.59
CA ASP A 69 5.85 8.79 25.79
C ASP A 69 6.50 8.29 24.49
N LEU A 70 5.84 7.41 23.74
CA LEU A 70 6.26 7.02 22.39
C LEU A 70 6.34 8.23 21.46
N GLN A 71 5.32 9.09 21.44
CA GLN A 71 5.28 10.26 20.56
C GLN A 71 6.39 11.26 20.91
N ARG A 72 6.73 11.42 22.19
CA ARG A 72 7.90 12.22 22.62
C ARG A 72 9.22 11.58 22.20
N ALA A 73 9.37 10.27 22.34
CA ALA A 73 10.56 9.54 21.89
C ALA A 73 10.74 9.64 20.37
N THR A 74 9.68 9.45 19.59
CA THR A 74 9.71 9.59 18.13
C THR A 74 10.02 11.02 17.71
N ALA A 75 9.45 12.03 18.37
CA ALA A 75 9.76 13.44 18.07
C ALA A 75 11.22 13.81 18.40
N ALA A 76 11.84 13.18 19.39
CA ALA A 76 13.26 13.33 19.70
C ALA A 76 14.14 12.63 18.66
N LEU A 77 13.77 11.39 18.28
CA LEU A 77 14.48 10.61 17.27
C LEU A 77 14.42 11.26 15.89
N GLN A 78 13.26 11.83 15.54
CA GLN A 78 13.04 12.49 14.26
C GLN A 78 13.91 13.75 14.14
N ARG A 79 13.98 14.60 15.18
CA ARG A 79 14.88 15.77 15.19
C ARG A 79 16.36 15.40 15.13
N ALA A 80 16.77 14.33 15.80
CA ALA A 80 18.15 13.85 15.74
C ALA A 80 18.50 13.25 14.37
N SER A 81 17.55 12.56 13.73
CA SER A 81 17.75 11.95 12.41
C SER A 81 17.73 12.96 11.25
N THR A 82 16.93 14.03 11.35
CA THR A 82 16.74 14.97 10.23
C THR A 82 17.92 15.92 10.01
N GLY A 83 18.79 16.15 10.98
CA GLY A 83 19.97 16.99 10.76
C GLY A 83 21.11 16.22 10.10
N ILE A 84 21.60 15.19 10.80
CA ILE A 84 22.86 14.53 10.45
C ILE A 84 22.73 13.61 9.23
N TRP A 85 21.57 12.94 9.08
CA TRP A 85 21.39 11.98 7.98
C TRP A 85 21.03 12.66 6.66
N LEU A 86 20.23 13.75 6.69
CA LEU A 86 19.87 14.48 5.47
C LEU A 86 21.07 15.21 4.86
N ASP A 87 21.90 15.86 5.67
CA ASP A 87 23.10 16.53 5.17
C ASP A 87 24.09 15.53 4.55
N ARG A 88 24.28 14.38 5.22
CA ARG A 88 25.14 13.31 4.70
C ARG A 88 24.56 12.71 3.42
N LEU A 89 23.25 12.47 3.36
CA LEU A 89 22.59 11.94 2.16
C LEU A 89 22.68 12.93 0.98
N LYS A 90 22.53 14.23 1.24
CA LYS A 90 22.71 15.28 0.23
C LYS A 90 24.14 15.30 -0.31
N GLU A 91 25.14 15.17 0.56
CA GLU A 91 26.55 15.11 0.17
C GLU A 91 26.84 13.91 -0.74
N TRP A 92 26.36 12.71 -0.38
CA TRP A 92 26.50 11.51 -1.21
C TRP A 92 25.76 11.64 -2.55
N LEU A 93 24.60 12.29 -2.56
CA LEU A 93 23.84 12.53 -3.79
C LEU A 93 24.59 13.44 -4.76
N TRP A 94 25.20 14.52 -4.26
CA TRP A 94 26.05 15.39 -5.08
C TRP A 94 27.31 14.67 -5.56
N ALA A 95 27.97 13.89 -4.71
CA ALA A 95 29.13 13.08 -5.11
C ALA A 95 28.77 12.09 -6.23
N ALA A 96 27.62 11.42 -6.14
CA ALA A 96 27.13 10.51 -7.17
C ALA A 96 26.82 11.24 -8.49
N LEU A 97 26.19 12.41 -8.43
CA LEU A 97 25.90 13.22 -9.62
C LEU A 97 27.16 13.73 -10.30
N ILE A 98 28.17 14.17 -9.53
CA ILE A 98 29.46 14.61 -10.07
C ILE A 98 30.17 13.43 -10.74
N ALA A 99 30.21 12.26 -10.10
CA ALA A 99 30.81 11.06 -10.69
C ALA A 99 30.12 10.66 -12.01
N LEU A 100 28.78 10.70 -12.04
CA LEU A 100 28.00 10.41 -13.25
C LEU A 100 28.31 11.41 -14.37
N ALA A 101 28.39 12.70 -14.05
CA ALA A 101 28.72 13.74 -15.03
C ALA A 101 30.12 13.56 -15.64
N VAL A 102 31.11 13.18 -14.82
CA VAL A 102 32.47 12.89 -15.29
C VAL A 102 32.49 11.67 -16.22
N ILE A 103 31.79 10.59 -15.85
CA ILE A 103 31.66 9.40 -16.70
C ILE A 103 31.01 9.78 -18.03
N PHE A 104 29.92 10.54 -17.98
CA PHE A 104 29.22 10.98 -19.18
C PHE A 104 30.10 11.83 -20.10
N ALA A 105 30.82 12.82 -19.55
CA ALA A 105 31.76 13.63 -20.30
C ALA A 105 32.87 12.79 -20.96
N ALA A 106 33.43 11.82 -20.24
CA ALA A 106 34.45 10.91 -20.77
C ALA A 106 33.91 10.04 -21.91
N THR A 107 32.71 9.48 -21.76
CA THR A 107 32.07 8.67 -22.82
C THR A 107 31.74 9.51 -24.05
N LEU A 108 31.29 10.75 -23.86
CA LEU A 108 31.00 11.67 -24.96
C LEU A 108 32.29 12.04 -25.71
N ALA A 109 33.35 12.39 -24.98
CA ALA A 109 34.66 12.67 -25.58
C ALA A 109 35.21 11.46 -26.36
N TYR A 110 35.07 10.26 -25.81
CA TYR A 110 35.45 9.03 -26.50
C TYR A 110 34.65 8.80 -27.79
N ARG A 111 33.35 9.10 -27.77
CA ARG A 111 32.48 9.00 -28.97
C ARG A 111 32.92 9.99 -30.06
N TRP A 112 33.17 11.24 -29.70
CA TRP A 112 33.67 12.26 -30.63
C TRP A 112 35.06 11.91 -31.19
N ALA A 113 35.92 11.28 -30.40
CA ALA A 113 37.25 10.88 -30.84
C ALA A 113 37.24 9.71 -31.85
N LYS A 114 36.21 8.86 -31.84
CA LYS A 114 36.11 7.70 -32.75
C LYS A 114 35.50 8.00 -34.12
N GLU A 115 34.95 9.18 -34.34
CA GLU A 115 34.18 9.50 -35.57
C GLU A 115 34.87 10.35 -36.67
N PRO A 116 36.21 10.56 -36.76
CA PRO A 116 36.78 11.03 -38.02
C PRO A 116 37.23 9.82 -38.85
N VAL A 117 36.28 9.04 -39.39
CA VAL A 117 36.59 8.24 -40.59
C VAL A 117 36.74 9.26 -41.72
N ILE A 118 37.94 9.82 -41.83
CA ILE A 118 38.32 10.63 -42.97
C ILE A 118 38.49 9.64 -44.12
N GLU A 119 37.43 9.44 -44.91
CA GLU A 119 37.55 8.79 -46.21
C GLU A 119 38.44 9.66 -47.09
N GLN A 120 39.75 9.42 -47.03
CA GLN A 120 40.71 10.03 -47.92
C GLN A 120 40.51 9.41 -49.30
N HIS A 121 39.63 10.00 -50.10
CA HIS A 121 39.57 9.73 -51.53
C HIS A 121 40.85 10.31 -52.16
N LEU A 122 41.84 9.45 -52.37
CA LEU A 122 43.04 9.78 -53.13
C LEU A 122 42.64 9.86 -54.61
N TYR A 123 42.78 11.02 -55.24
CA TYR A 123 42.53 11.17 -56.67
C TYR A 123 43.86 11.08 -57.43
N GLY A 124 43.92 10.16 -58.37
CA GLY A 124 45.04 10.00 -59.29
C GLY A 124 44.80 10.77 -60.58
N CYS A 125 45.89 11.23 -61.20
CA CYS A 125 45.85 11.78 -62.54
C CYS A 125 45.84 10.62 -63.55
N ALA A 126 44.78 10.47 -64.36
CA ALA A 126 44.74 9.42 -65.38
C ALA A 126 45.68 9.69 -66.56
N GLY A 127 46.11 10.95 -66.75
CA GLY A 127 47.03 11.38 -67.80
C GLY A 127 48.43 11.74 -67.31
N ARG A 128 49.19 12.48 -68.13
CA ARG A 128 50.50 13.03 -67.73
C ARG A 128 50.31 14.17 -66.72
N TRP A 129 50.89 14.00 -65.53
CA TRP A 129 51.01 15.06 -64.53
C TRP A 129 52.03 16.11 -64.96
N ASN A 130 51.64 17.39 -64.96
CA ASN A 130 52.57 18.49 -65.22
C ASN A 130 52.97 19.18 -63.90
N ALA A 131 54.15 18.83 -63.40
CA ALA A 131 54.67 19.32 -62.12
C ALA A 131 54.86 20.85 -62.06
N LYS A 132 55.05 21.54 -63.18
CA LYS A 132 55.26 23.00 -63.20
C LYS A 132 53.97 23.81 -63.10
N THR A 133 52.83 23.22 -63.48
CA THR A 133 51.53 23.92 -63.52
C THR A 133 50.52 23.32 -62.56
N HIS A 134 50.86 22.24 -61.86
CA HIS A 134 49.95 21.50 -60.99
C HIS A 134 48.65 21.08 -61.70
N THR A 135 48.74 20.79 -63.01
CA THR A 135 47.57 20.37 -63.81
C THR A 135 47.71 18.93 -64.29
N CYS A 136 46.57 18.24 -64.31
CA CYS A 136 46.44 16.90 -64.82
C CYS A 136 45.77 16.95 -66.21
N LYS A 137 46.42 16.42 -67.25
CA LYS A 137 45.94 16.52 -68.64
C LYS A 137 44.83 15.54 -69.03
N GLY A 138 44.53 14.53 -68.21
CA GLY A 138 43.41 13.60 -68.39
C GLY A 138 42.71 13.46 -67.06
N GLY A 139 41.38 13.53 -67.01
CA GLY A 139 40.59 13.77 -65.79
C GLY A 139 41.04 13.05 -64.50
N TRP A 140 40.67 13.62 -63.37
CA TRP A 140 40.92 13.04 -62.05
C TRP A 140 40.11 11.75 -61.86
N VAL A 141 40.76 10.66 -61.46
CA VAL A 141 40.13 9.35 -61.23
C VAL A 141 40.40 8.91 -59.79
N PRO A 142 39.41 8.38 -59.05
CA PRO A 142 39.61 7.91 -57.69
C PRO A 142 40.53 6.67 -57.66
N LEU A 143 41.56 6.71 -56.82
CA LEU A 143 42.43 5.58 -56.52
C LEU A 143 41.92 4.89 -55.26
N GLN A 144 41.70 3.58 -55.33
CA GLN A 144 41.38 2.79 -54.14
C GLN A 144 42.66 2.65 -53.30
N ALA A 145 42.62 3.13 -52.06
CA ALA A 145 43.72 2.95 -51.12
C ALA A 145 43.89 1.45 -50.85
N ARG A 146 45.07 0.92 -51.19
CA ARG A 146 45.44 -0.47 -50.93
C ARG A 146 45.55 -0.66 -49.41
N GLN A 147 44.55 -1.29 -48.81
CA GLN A 147 44.60 -1.71 -47.41
C GLN A 147 45.72 -2.74 -47.28
N THR A 148 46.88 -2.33 -46.76
CA THR A 148 47.91 -3.27 -46.30
C THR A 148 47.49 -3.84 -44.95
N PRO A 149 47.71 -5.16 -44.73
CA PRO A 149 47.21 -5.91 -43.58
C PRO A 149 47.81 -5.49 -42.24
#